data_AF-A0A399SLH2-F1
#
_entry.id   AF-A0A399SLH2-F1
#
_cell.length_a   1.000
_cell.length_b   1.000
_cell.length_c   1.000
_cell.angle_alpha   90.00
_cell.angle_beta   90.00
_cell.angle_gamma   90.00
#
_symmetry.space_group_name_H-M   'P 1'
#
loop_
_entity.id
_entity.type
_entity.pdbx_description
1 polymer ?
#
loop_
_entity_poly.entity_id
_entity_poly.type
_entity_poly.pdbx_seq_one_letter_code
_entity_poly.pdbx_strand_id
1 'polypeptide(L)'
;APTTEDLWAAARAGDPAARRRVVEVAYLSGRAAIISSTGELPPTLQGVWQGTWRPAWSADYTLNGNVQNGAVAGMSPTGTPELARTLLELVLPHLDDYRENARRVFGAEGMLLPARMSTHGRADHLSADYPHPFWQGCGGWILQIATKHRATTVVSIYGGKAYEGQI
;
A
#
# COMPACT_ATOMS: atom_id res chain seq x y z
N ALA A 1 -3.46 1.52 35.59
CA ALA A 1 -3.50 0.40 34.63
C ALA A 1 -2.11 0.27 34.00
N PRO A 2 -1.64 -0.95 33.66
CA PRO A 2 -0.36 -1.13 32.97
C PRO A 2 -0.34 -0.39 31.64
N THR A 3 0.83 0.12 31.25
CA THR A 3 1.04 0.83 29.98
C THR A 3 1.21 -0.13 28.80
N THR A 4 1.20 0.39 27.57
CA THR A 4 1.52 -0.40 26.37
C THR A 4 2.97 -0.89 26.43
N GLU A 5 3.89 -0.07 26.95
CA GLU A 5 5.31 -0.37 27.13
C GLU A 5 5.50 -1.54 28.10
N ASP A 6 4.78 -1.55 29.23
CA ASP A 6 4.80 -2.65 30.20
C ASP A 6 4.36 -3.97 29.56
N LEU A 7 3.30 -3.92 28.75
CA LEU A 7 2.79 -5.08 28.01
C LEU A 7 3.85 -5.64 27.05
N TRP A 8 4.51 -4.77 26.28
CA TRP A 8 5.58 -5.19 25.37
C TRP A 8 6.80 -5.76 26.12
N ALA A 9 7.16 -5.17 27.27
CA ALA A 9 8.24 -5.66 28.10
C ALA A 9 7.95 -7.08 28.64
N ALA A 10 6.74 -7.31 29.16
CA ALA A 10 6.31 -8.62 29.62
C ALA A 10 6.30 -9.67 28.49
N ALA A 11 5.81 -9.31 27.30
CA ALA A 11 5.82 -10.20 26.14
C ALA A 11 7.25 -10.60 25.71
N ARG A 12 8.19 -9.64 25.73
CA ARG A 12 9.62 -9.88 25.46
C ARG A 12 10.27 -10.75 26.54
N ALA A 13 9.90 -10.56 27.80
CA ALA A 13 10.36 -11.38 28.93
C ALA A 13 9.80 -12.81 28.91
N GLY A 14 8.85 -13.11 28.01
CA GLY A 14 8.37 -14.47 27.77
C GLY A 14 6.99 -14.78 28.33
N ASP A 15 6.29 -13.80 28.92
CA ASP A 15 4.96 -14.02 29.46
C ASP A 15 3.95 -14.44 28.37
N PRO A 16 3.34 -15.64 28.44
CA PRO A 16 2.45 -16.13 27.39
C PRO A 16 1.17 -15.31 27.23
N ALA A 17 0.65 -14.71 28.30
CA ALA A 17 -0.55 -13.88 28.24
C ALA A 17 -0.25 -12.55 27.54
N ALA A 18 0.85 -11.88 27.91
CA ALA A 18 1.32 -10.67 27.26
C ALA A 18 1.62 -10.91 25.78
N ARG A 19 2.24 -12.05 25.41
CA ARG A 19 2.51 -12.41 24.01
C ARG A 19 1.24 -12.50 23.16
N ARG A 20 0.17 -13.09 23.68
CA ARG A 20 -1.13 -13.10 22.97
C ARG A 20 -1.69 -11.68 22.86
N ARG A 21 -1.63 -10.93 23.96
CA ARG A 21 -2.21 -9.59 24.01
C ARG A 21 -1.51 -8.58 23.10
N VAL A 22 -0.17 -8.64 22.93
CA VAL A 22 0.52 -7.77 21.97
C VAL A 22 0.11 -8.03 20.53
N VAL A 23 -0.24 -9.27 20.15
CA VAL A 23 -0.73 -9.59 18.81
C VAL A 23 -2.10 -8.92 18.56
N GLU A 24 -3.01 -9.01 19.53
CA GLU A 24 -4.31 -8.33 19.45
C GLU A 24 -4.16 -6.81 19.34
N VAL A 25 -3.28 -6.23 20.17
CA VAL A 25 -2.99 -4.79 20.14
C VAL A 25 -2.38 -4.40 18.80
N ALA A 26 -1.38 -5.12 18.30
CA ALA A 26 -0.76 -4.84 17.00
C ALA A 26 -1.76 -4.93 15.85
N TYR A 27 -2.65 -5.92 15.86
CA TYR A 27 -3.73 -6.06 14.87
C TYR A 27 -4.68 -4.85 14.87
N LEU A 28 -5.18 -4.46 16.04
CA LEU A 28 -6.10 -3.33 16.18
C LEU A 28 -5.41 -2.00 15.85
N SER A 29 -4.17 -1.81 16.31
CA SER A 29 -3.37 -0.61 16.03
C SER A 29 -3.05 -0.48 14.54
N GLY A 30 -2.69 -1.57 13.87
CA GLY A 30 -2.45 -1.57 12.43
C GLY A 30 -3.69 -1.16 11.64
N ARG A 31 -4.85 -1.75 11.97
CA ARG A 31 -6.13 -1.38 11.35
C ARG A 31 -6.47 0.11 11.58
N ALA A 32 -6.35 0.57 12.82
CA ALA A 32 -6.61 1.97 13.15
C ALA A 32 -5.66 2.92 12.40
N ALA A 33 -4.37 2.59 12.32
CA ALA A 33 -3.38 3.40 11.63
C ALA A 33 -3.71 3.55 10.12
N ILE A 34 -4.10 2.46 9.44
CA ILE A 34 -4.49 2.54 8.03
C ILE A 34 -5.74 3.40 7.85
N ILE A 35 -6.79 3.18 8.64
CA ILE A 35 -8.03 3.96 8.57
C ILE A 35 -7.73 5.45 8.78
N SER A 36 -6.94 5.79 9.81
CA SER A 36 -6.65 7.18 10.17
C SER A 36 -5.67 7.89 9.25
N SER A 37 -4.99 7.18 8.35
CA SER A 37 -4.03 7.76 7.39
C SER A 37 -4.44 7.60 5.93
N THR A 38 -5.60 7.02 5.66
CA THR A 38 -6.17 6.93 4.32
C THR A 38 -7.18 8.06 4.12
N GLY A 39 -6.99 8.86 3.07
CA GLY A 39 -7.89 9.97 2.70
C GLY A 39 -8.26 9.90 1.23
N GLU A 40 -8.02 11.00 0.49
CA GLU A 40 -8.11 11.00 -0.98
C GLU A 40 -7.09 10.04 -1.61
N LEU A 41 -5.92 9.93 -0.97
CA LEU A 41 -4.80 9.07 -1.36
C LEU A 41 -4.53 8.02 -0.27
N PRO A 42 -3.85 6.90 -0.62
CA PRO A 42 -3.48 5.90 0.37
C PRO A 42 -2.44 6.47 1.35
N PRO A 43 -2.18 5.77 2.47
CA PRO A 43 -1.09 6.10 3.38
C PRO A 43 0.26 6.10 2.65
N THR A 44 1.11 7.10 2.93
CA THR A 44 2.53 7.06 2.54
C THR A 44 3.32 6.06 3.40
N LEU A 45 4.64 5.96 3.21
CA LEU A 45 5.52 5.18 4.10
C LEU A 45 5.36 5.48 5.60
N GLN A 46 4.89 6.67 5.96
CA GLN A 46 4.66 7.08 7.35
C GLN A 46 3.18 7.39 7.63
N GLY A 47 2.28 6.93 6.77
CA GLY A 47 0.88 7.34 6.80
C GLY A 47 0.74 8.82 6.51
N VAL A 48 0.30 9.57 7.52
CA VAL A 48 0.20 11.04 7.50
C VAL A 48 1.04 11.69 8.62
N TRP A 49 1.86 10.91 9.31
CA TRP A 49 2.57 11.33 10.52
C TRP A 49 4.04 11.58 10.22
N GLN A 50 4.39 12.83 9.92
CA GLN A 50 5.75 13.25 9.61
C GLN A 50 6.22 14.35 10.56
N GLY A 51 7.36 14.16 11.22
CA GLY A 51 7.96 15.15 12.14
C GLY A 51 9.27 15.78 11.65
N THR A 52 9.64 15.59 10.39
CA THR A 52 10.93 16.04 9.84
C THR A 52 10.80 16.49 8.38
N TRP A 53 11.64 17.44 7.99
CA TRP A 53 11.78 17.91 6.61
C TRP A 53 12.52 16.94 5.70
N ARG A 54 13.24 15.97 6.27
CA ARG A 54 14.03 14.98 5.52
C ARG A 54 13.66 13.56 5.96
N PRO A 55 12.44 13.10 5.67
CA PRO A 55 12.05 11.75 6.03
C PRO A 55 12.90 10.70 5.35
N ALA A 56 13.05 9.57 6.05
CA ALA A 56 13.62 8.36 5.45
C ALA A 56 12.81 8.02 4.19
N TRP A 57 13.52 7.86 3.07
CA TRP A 57 12.92 7.53 1.78
C TRP A 57 11.80 8.50 1.37
N SER A 58 11.95 9.80 1.68
CA SER A 58 11.03 10.87 1.30
C SER A 58 9.59 10.73 1.81
N ALA A 59 9.30 9.73 2.64
CA ALA A 59 7.94 9.32 2.98
C ALA A 59 7.01 9.29 1.75
N ASP A 60 7.50 8.79 0.63
CA ASP A 60 6.76 8.77 -0.63
C ASP A 60 5.89 7.51 -0.77
N TYR A 61 5.31 7.33 -1.96
CA TYR A 61 4.65 6.09 -2.35
C TYR A 61 5.65 5.13 -2.95
N THR A 62 6.16 4.21 -2.14
CA THR A 62 7.04 3.14 -2.59
C THR A 62 6.22 1.93 -3.07
N LEU A 63 6.13 1.78 -4.39
CA LEU A 63 5.26 0.85 -5.11
C LEU A 63 5.96 -0.47 -5.50
N ASN A 64 7.10 -0.79 -4.92
CA ASN A 64 7.74 -2.11 -5.06
C ASN A 64 7.52 -3.01 -3.83
N GLY A 65 6.58 -2.65 -2.96
CA GLY A 65 6.14 -3.51 -1.85
C GLY A 65 5.55 -2.74 -0.68
N ASN A 66 6.01 -1.54 -0.36
CA ASN A 66 5.59 -0.85 0.85
C ASN A 66 4.12 -0.42 0.82
N VAL A 67 3.66 0.21 -0.26
CA VAL A 67 2.24 0.59 -0.37
C VAL A 67 1.37 -0.67 -0.46
N GLN A 68 1.76 -1.64 -1.29
CA GLN A 68 0.99 -2.87 -1.49
C GLN A 68 0.83 -3.68 -0.20
N ASN A 69 1.91 -3.88 0.55
CA ASN A 69 1.91 -4.72 1.76
C ASN A 69 1.58 -3.92 3.02
N GLY A 70 2.22 -2.77 3.19
CA GLY A 70 2.14 -1.96 4.40
C GLY A 70 0.83 -1.18 4.51
N ALA A 71 0.24 -0.76 3.39
CA ALA A 71 -1.03 -0.05 3.38
C ALA A 71 -2.21 -0.92 2.92
N VAL A 72 -2.09 -1.59 1.78
CA VAL A 72 -3.26 -2.15 1.08
C VAL A 72 -3.60 -3.58 1.48
N ALA A 73 -2.60 -4.45 1.71
CA ALA A 73 -2.83 -5.88 1.95
C ALA A 73 -3.73 -6.18 3.17
N GLY A 74 -3.69 -5.32 4.18
CA GLY A 74 -4.54 -5.44 5.37
C GLY A 74 -5.99 -5.00 5.16
N MET A 75 -6.27 -4.10 4.22
CA MET A 75 -7.57 -3.42 4.12
C MET A 75 -8.75 -4.40 3.98
N SER A 76 -8.69 -5.35 3.05
CA SER A 76 -9.75 -6.35 2.89
C SER A 76 -9.91 -7.29 4.08
N PRO A 77 -8.85 -8.02 4.55
CA PRO A 77 -9.01 -8.95 5.66
C PRO A 77 -9.35 -8.27 6.99
N THR A 78 -9.05 -6.97 7.15
CA THR A 78 -9.40 -6.22 8.37
C THR A 78 -10.72 -5.45 8.29
N GLY A 79 -11.50 -5.61 7.23
CA GLY A 79 -12.88 -5.08 7.14
C GLY A 79 -13.01 -3.65 6.62
N THR A 80 -12.04 -3.17 5.84
CA THR A 80 -12.10 -1.86 5.15
C THR A 80 -11.69 -1.95 3.67
N PRO A 81 -12.25 -2.90 2.88
CA PRO A 81 -11.86 -3.12 1.48
C PRO A 81 -12.09 -1.91 0.55
N GLU A 82 -13.01 -1.01 0.92
CA GLU A 82 -13.30 0.24 0.21
C GLU A 82 -12.09 1.17 0.13
N LEU A 83 -11.22 1.17 1.15
CA LEU A 83 -10.02 2.01 1.19
C LEU A 83 -9.01 1.65 0.09
N ALA A 84 -9.04 0.42 -0.43
CA ALA A 84 -8.14 0.00 -1.51
C ALA A 84 -8.37 0.77 -2.82
N ARG A 85 -9.53 1.43 -3.00
CA ARG A 85 -9.78 2.32 -4.14
C ARG A 85 -8.77 3.47 -4.20
N THR A 86 -8.31 3.98 -3.07
CA THR A 86 -7.38 5.12 -3.03
C THR A 86 -6.07 4.84 -3.78
N LEU A 87 -5.63 3.58 -3.85
CA LEU A 87 -4.49 3.20 -4.69
C LEU A 87 -4.76 3.51 -6.18
N LEU A 88 -5.99 3.34 -6.66
CA LEU A 88 -6.37 3.69 -8.03
C LEU A 88 -6.39 5.21 -8.23
N GLU A 89 -6.88 5.95 -7.24
CA GLU A 89 -6.84 7.43 -7.26
C GLU A 89 -5.41 7.96 -7.31
N LEU A 90 -4.45 7.27 -6.66
CA LEU A 90 -3.03 7.61 -6.73
C LEU A 90 -2.43 7.35 -8.12
N VAL A 91 -2.75 6.22 -8.76
CA VAL A 91 -1.99 5.74 -9.92
C VAL A 91 -2.60 6.13 -11.26
N LEU A 92 -3.93 6.19 -11.37
CA LEU A 92 -4.63 6.46 -12.64
C LEU A 92 -4.41 7.87 -13.21
N PRO A 93 -4.15 8.93 -12.42
CA PRO A 93 -3.88 10.25 -13.00
C PRO A 93 -2.60 10.35 -13.84
N HIS A 94 -1.67 9.39 -13.73
CA HIS A 94 -0.32 9.49 -14.30
C HIS A 94 -0.07 8.56 -15.51
N LEU A 95 -1.12 8.16 -16.24
CA LEU A 95 -0.98 7.23 -17.37
C LEU A 95 0.00 7.72 -18.45
N ASP A 96 0.06 9.02 -18.70
CA ASP A 96 0.98 9.60 -19.68
C ASP A 96 2.44 9.51 -19.23
N ASP A 97 2.72 9.69 -17.94
CA ASP A 97 4.06 9.47 -17.39
C ASP A 97 4.49 8.01 -17.60
N TYR A 98 3.58 7.05 -17.40
CA TYR A 98 3.91 5.63 -17.57
C TYR A 98 4.22 5.26 -19.01
N ARG A 99 3.50 5.85 -19.98
CA ARG A 99 3.80 5.68 -21.41
C ARG A 99 5.17 6.27 -21.73
N GLU A 100 5.46 7.46 -21.22
CA GLU A 100 6.75 8.11 -21.45
C GLU A 100 7.90 7.34 -20.79
N ASN A 101 7.69 6.75 -19.62
CA ASN A 101 8.65 5.86 -18.98
C ASN A 101 8.97 4.65 -19.87
N ALA A 102 7.97 3.96 -20.41
CA ALA A 102 8.17 2.81 -21.28
C ALA A 102 8.99 3.18 -22.53
N ARG A 103 8.65 4.32 -23.15
CA ARG A 103 9.34 4.84 -24.33
C ARG A 103 10.79 5.23 -24.03
N ARG A 104 11.05 5.92 -22.91
CA ARG A 104 12.39 6.42 -22.58
C ARG A 104 13.32 5.34 -22.04
N VAL A 105 12.81 4.41 -21.23
CA VAL A 105 13.63 3.40 -20.56
C VAL A 105 13.87 2.20 -21.48
N PHE A 106 12.83 1.74 -22.19
CA PHE A 106 12.89 0.52 -22.97
C PHE A 106 12.77 0.74 -24.48
N GLY A 107 12.49 1.97 -24.96
CA GLY A 107 12.23 2.20 -26.38
C GLY A 107 10.96 1.49 -26.88
N ALA A 108 10.04 1.16 -25.97
CA ALA A 108 8.88 0.31 -26.24
C ALA A 108 7.57 1.08 -26.02
N GLU A 109 6.50 0.58 -26.64
CA GLU A 109 5.13 0.98 -26.32
C GLU A 109 4.66 0.36 -25.00
N GLY A 110 3.49 0.79 -24.51
CA GLY A 110 2.89 0.30 -23.27
C GLY A 110 3.07 1.28 -22.11
N MET A 111 3.11 0.76 -20.89
CA MET A 111 3.18 1.55 -19.66
C MET A 111 4.19 0.95 -18.68
N LEU A 112 5.08 1.79 -18.17
CA LEU A 112 6.01 1.46 -17.09
C LEU A 112 5.68 2.30 -15.86
N LEU A 113 5.05 1.68 -14.87
CA LEU A 113 4.83 2.30 -13.57
C LEU A 113 6.14 2.27 -12.77
N PRO A 114 6.51 3.38 -12.11
CA PRO A 114 7.77 3.46 -11.37
C PRO A 114 7.69 2.69 -10.05
N ALA A 115 8.85 2.37 -9.47
CA ALA A 115 8.92 1.79 -8.12
C ALA A 115 8.61 2.80 -7.00
N ARG A 116 8.61 4.09 -7.32
CA ARG A 116 8.50 5.22 -6.37
C ARG A 116 7.66 6.31 -7.03
N MET A 117 6.70 6.87 -6.31
CA MET A 117 5.86 7.97 -6.77
C MET A 117 5.68 9.00 -5.67
N SER A 118 5.48 10.25 -6.07
CA SER A 118 5.04 11.33 -5.19
C SER A 118 3.93 12.11 -5.89
N THR A 119 4.27 13.23 -6.52
CA THR A 119 3.34 14.09 -7.28
C THR A 119 3.29 13.75 -8.78
N HIS A 120 4.09 12.78 -9.23
CA HIS A 120 4.15 12.32 -10.62
C HIS A 120 4.46 10.82 -10.72
N GLY A 121 4.22 10.25 -11.90
CA GLY A 121 4.45 8.86 -12.25
C GLY A 121 5.76 8.58 -12.98
N ARG A 122 6.68 9.54 -13.06
CA ARG A 122 7.96 9.38 -13.77
C ARG A 122 8.91 8.40 -13.07
N ALA A 123 9.61 7.58 -13.85
CA ALA A 123 10.62 6.63 -13.37
C ALA A 123 12.02 7.27 -13.27
N ASP A 124 12.15 8.31 -12.45
CA ASP A 124 13.37 9.13 -12.32
C ASP A 124 14.08 8.98 -10.96
N HIS A 125 13.56 8.15 -10.06
CA HIS A 125 14.19 7.78 -8.79
C HIS A 125 15.30 6.71 -8.98
N LEU A 126 16.40 7.14 -9.59
CA LEU A 126 17.56 6.32 -9.91
C LEU A 126 18.64 6.40 -8.82
N SER A 127 19.10 5.25 -8.33
CA SER A 127 20.23 5.15 -7.42
C SER A 127 21.00 3.86 -7.69
N ALA A 128 22.32 3.87 -7.47
CA ALA A 128 23.15 2.67 -7.55
C ALA A 128 22.80 1.66 -6.44
N ASP A 129 22.41 2.16 -5.27
CA ASP A 129 22.04 1.32 -4.11
C ASP A 129 20.64 0.71 -4.26
N TYR A 130 19.79 1.34 -5.08
CA TYR A 130 18.40 0.95 -5.29
C TYR A 130 18.11 0.84 -6.79
N PRO A 131 18.27 -0.36 -7.38
CA PRO A 131 18.13 -0.59 -8.81
C PRO A 131 16.65 -0.61 -9.25
N HIS A 132 15.90 0.44 -8.90
CA HIS A 132 14.48 0.62 -9.21
C HIS A 132 14.10 0.47 -10.70
N PRO A 133 14.94 0.83 -11.69
CA PRO A 133 14.63 0.58 -13.10
C PRO A 133 14.35 -0.88 -13.47
N PHE A 134 14.87 -1.82 -12.67
CA PHE A 134 14.67 -3.25 -12.91
C PHE A 134 13.39 -3.79 -12.26
N TRP A 135 12.66 -2.97 -11.50
CA TRP A 135 11.36 -3.31 -10.95
C TRP A 135 10.25 -3.05 -11.99
N GLN A 136 9.93 -4.07 -12.77
CA GLN A 136 8.89 -3.99 -13.82
C GLN A 136 7.52 -4.52 -13.35
N GLY A 137 7.46 -5.17 -12.19
CA GLY A 137 6.25 -5.81 -11.66
C GLY A 137 5.18 -4.86 -11.11
N CYS A 138 5.47 -3.55 -11.02
CA CYS A 138 4.60 -2.55 -10.39
C CYS A 138 3.18 -2.54 -11.00
N GLY A 139 3.10 -2.38 -12.32
CA GLY A 139 1.83 -2.33 -13.05
C GLY A 139 0.99 -3.59 -12.87
N GLY A 140 1.62 -4.78 -13.01
CA GLY A 140 0.93 -6.06 -12.83
C GLY A 140 0.37 -6.24 -11.42
N TRP A 141 1.10 -5.82 -10.39
CA TRP A 141 0.62 -5.91 -9.01
C TRP A 141 -0.54 -4.95 -8.74
N ILE A 142 -0.46 -3.71 -9.22
CA ILE A 142 -1.55 -2.73 -9.10
C ILE A 142 -2.82 -3.25 -9.80
N LEU A 143 -2.70 -3.83 -11.01
CA LEU A 143 -3.82 -4.45 -11.70
C LEU A 143 -4.42 -5.62 -10.90
N GLN A 144 -3.59 -6.45 -10.28
CA GLN A 144 -4.07 -7.53 -9.41
C GLN A 144 -4.89 -6.98 -8.23
N ILE A 145 -4.44 -5.88 -7.61
CA ILE A 145 -5.17 -5.22 -6.52
C ILE A 145 -6.47 -4.63 -7.04
N ALA A 146 -6.46 -3.97 -8.20
CA ALA A 146 -7.66 -3.40 -8.83
C ALA A 146 -8.73 -4.47 -9.08
N THR A 147 -8.33 -5.62 -9.63
CA THR A 147 -9.21 -6.76 -9.86
C THR A 147 -9.79 -7.32 -8.55
N LYS A 148 -8.95 -7.47 -7.52
CA LYS A 148 -9.40 -7.92 -6.18
C LYS A 148 -10.39 -6.94 -5.55
N HIS A 149 -10.12 -5.64 -5.62
CA HIS A 149 -11.02 -4.61 -5.10
C HIS A 149 -12.40 -4.70 -5.79
N ARG A 150 -12.44 -4.80 -7.13
CA ARG A 150 -13.71 -5.02 -7.85
C ARG A 150 -14.46 -6.26 -7.35
N ALA A 151 -13.78 -7.39 -7.20
CA ALA A 151 -14.41 -8.62 -6.72
C ALA A 151 -14.98 -8.47 -5.30
N THR A 152 -14.24 -7.86 -4.37
CA THR A 152 -14.69 -7.67 -2.98
C THR A 152 -15.83 -6.66 -2.87
N THR A 153 -15.80 -5.57 -3.64
CA THR A 153 -16.86 -4.56 -3.63
C THR A 153 -18.15 -5.06 -4.28
N VAL A 154 -18.07 -5.83 -5.37
CA VAL A 154 -19.26 -6.44 -6.00
C VAL A 154 -19.92 -7.44 -5.04
N VAL A 155 -19.14 -8.25 -4.33
CA VAL A 155 -19.71 -9.18 -3.32
C VAL A 155 -20.41 -8.44 -2.18
N SER A 156 -19.89 -7.28 -1.76
CA SER A 156 -20.48 -6.46 -0.70
C SER A 156 -21.78 -5.75 -1.12
N ILE A 157 -21.90 -5.33 -2.39
CA ILE A 157 -23.10 -4.65 -2.90
C ILE A 157 -24.24 -5.65 -3.18
N TYR A 158 -23.90 -6.87 -3.60
CA TYR A 158 -24.88 -7.90 -3.98
C TYR A 158 -25.17 -8.94 -2.88
N GLY A 159 -24.84 -8.63 -1.61
CA GLY A 159 -25.23 -9.47 -0.47
C GLY A 159 -24.70 -10.91 -0.53
N GLY A 160 -23.48 -11.12 -1.02
CA GLY A 160 -22.86 -12.46 -1.06
C GLY A 160 -23.16 -13.31 -2.29
N LYS A 161 -23.86 -12.79 -3.31
CA LYS A 161 -23.95 -13.48 -4.60
C LYS A 161 -22.78 -13.04 -5.49
N ALA A 162 -21.80 -13.92 -5.67
CA ALA A 162 -20.72 -13.73 -6.63
C ALA A 162 -21.33 -13.56 -8.03
N TYR A 163 -21.01 -12.45 -8.69
CA TYR A 163 -21.45 -12.17 -10.05
C TYR A 163 -20.58 -12.97 -11.02
N GLU A 164 -21.09 -14.08 -11.56
CA GLU A 164 -20.52 -14.73 -12.74
C GLU A 164 -20.93 -13.90 -13.97
N GLY A 165 -19.98 -13.14 -14.51
CA GLY A 165 -20.20 -12.25 -15.66
C GLY A 165 -19.01 -12.26 -16.61
N GLN A 166 -19.17 -13.09 -17.64
CA GLN A 166 -18.43 -13.37 -18.88
C GLN A 166 -17.44 -12.30 -19.42
N ILE A 167 -16.32 -12.84 -19.92
CA ILE A 167 -15.29 -12.21 -20.76
C ILE A 167 -15.89 -11.79 -22.11
#